data_AF-A0A923SCR9-F1
#
_entry.id   AF-A0A923SCR9-F1
#
_cell.length_a   1.000
_cell.length_b   1.000
_cell.length_c   1.000
_cell.angle_alpha   90.00
_cell.angle_beta   90.00
_cell.angle_gamma   90.00
#
_symmetry.space_group_name_H-M   'P 1'
#
loop_
_entity.id
_entity.type
_entity.pdbx_description
1 polymer ?
#
loop_
_entity_poly.entity_id
_entity_poly.type
_entity_poly.pdbx_seq_one_letter_code
_entity_poly.pdbx_strand_id
1 'polypeptide(L)'
;MYDYMKALQKRFDHQSHPELDTQIERAHEELRRDMDAAGRKKLLRLLDAQNTLLVEAKLMSFTAGFKLAWGMAKELEADGLYSFEREEEERICHPAEQED
;
A
#
# COMPACT_ATOMS: atom_id res chain seq x y z
N MET A 1 -8.86 2.98 14.91
CA MET A 1 -7.94 3.59 13.91
C MET A 1 -6.54 2.96 13.96
N TYR A 2 -5.89 2.87 15.13
CA TYR A 2 -4.55 2.27 15.29
C TYR A 2 -4.46 0.81 14.80
N ASP A 3 -5.44 -0.04 15.12
CA ASP A 3 -5.46 -1.44 14.68
C ASP A 3 -5.64 -1.62 13.17
N TYR A 4 -6.37 -0.68 12.53
CA TYR A 4 -6.55 -0.67 11.08
C TYR A 4 -5.25 -0.31 10.36
N MET A 5 -4.52 0.71 10.83
CA MET A 5 -3.20 1.07 10.31
C MET A 5 -2.19 -0.08 10.48
N LYS A 6 -2.25 -0.79 11.60
CA LYS A 6 -1.40 -1.97 11.86
C LYS A 6 -1.72 -3.14 10.92
N ALA A 7 -3.00 -3.38 10.61
CA ALA A 7 -3.42 -4.40 9.66
C ALA A 7 -3.04 -4.04 8.21
N LEU A 8 -3.15 -2.76 7.85
CA LEU A 8 -2.70 -2.26 6.56
C LEU A 8 -1.18 -2.44 6.42
N GLN A 9 -0.43 -2.03 7.45
CA GLN A 9 1.01 -2.21 7.50
C GLN A 9 1.39 -3.69 7.36
N LYS A 10 0.75 -4.61 8.09
CA LYS A 10 1.02 -6.05 7.97
C LYS A 10 0.72 -6.64 6.58
N ARG A 11 -0.23 -6.07 5.83
CA ARG A 11 -0.55 -6.50 4.45
C ARG A 11 0.42 -5.95 3.40
N PHE A 12 0.98 -4.76 3.66
CA PHE A 12 2.02 -4.14 2.84
C PHE A 12 3.44 -4.40 3.37
N ASP A 13 3.56 -5.09 4.50
CA ASP A 13 4.83 -5.48 5.09
C ASP A 13 5.56 -6.32 4.05
N HIS A 14 6.82 -5.95 3.88
CA HIS A 14 7.69 -6.39 2.81
C HIS A 14 7.64 -7.91 2.63
N GLN A 15 7.13 -8.36 1.49
CA GLN A 15 7.34 -9.74 1.05
C GLN A 15 8.83 -9.91 0.76
N SER A 16 9.48 -10.84 1.47
CA SER A 16 10.86 -11.19 1.18
C SER A 16 10.92 -11.85 -0.19
N HIS A 17 11.86 -11.40 -1.02
CA HIS A 17 12.12 -11.94 -2.35
C HIS A 17 13.54 -12.52 -2.40
N PRO A 18 13.78 -13.68 -1.75
CA PRO A 18 15.12 -14.22 -1.54
C PRO A 18 15.89 -14.46 -2.85
N GLU A 19 15.18 -14.79 -3.93
CA GLU A 19 15.76 -14.96 -5.26
C GLU A 19 16.22 -13.64 -5.88
N LEU A 20 15.47 -12.55 -5.66
CA LEU A 20 15.86 -11.21 -6.10
C LEU A 20 17.03 -10.69 -5.26
N ASP A 21 17.00 -10.91 -3.94
CA ASP A 21 18.09 -10.54 -3.04
C ASP A 21 19.40 -11.22 -3.48
N THR A 22 19.34 -12.52 -3.78
CA THR A 22 20.50 -13.26 -4.29
C THR A 22 21.00 -12.73 -5.64
N GLN A 23 20.09 -12.34 -6.55
CA GLN A 23 20.47 -11.75 -7.84
C GLN A 23 21.13 -10.38 -7.67
N ILE A 24 20.60 -9.54 -6.79
CA ILE A 24 21.15 -8.23 -6.46
C ILE A 24 22.55 -8.38 -5.87
N GLU A 25 22.75 -9.30 -4.94
CA GLU A 25 24.06 -9.56 -4.35
C GLU A 25 25.10 -10.01 -5.39
N ARG A 26 24.73 -10.92 -6.30
CA ARG A 26 25.62 -11.36 -7.38
C ARG A 26 26.00 -10.20 -8.31
N ALA A 27 25.02 -9.44 -8.79
CA ALA A 27 25.25 -8.30 -9.66
C ALA A 27 26.11 -7.22 -8.97
N HIS A 28 25.89 -7.00 -7.67
CA HIS A 28 26.69 -6.06 -6.89
C HIS A 28 28.15 -6.51 -6.77
N GLU A 29 28.42 -7.79 -6.54
CA GLU A 29 29.77 -8.31 -6.42
C GLU A 29 30.54 -8.30 -7.76
N GLU A 30 29.86 -8.58 -8.88
CA GLU A 30 30.40 -8.40 -10.23
C GLU A 30 30.79 -6.94 -10.50
N LEU A 31 29.85 -6.01 -10.27
CA LEU A 31 30.08 -4.57 -10.42
C LEU A 31 31.22 -4.08 -9.52
N ARG A 32 31.35 -4.62 -8.31
CA ARG A 32 32.41 -4.23 -7.38
C ARG A 32 33.80 -4.60 -7.89
N ARG A 33 33.96 -5.79 -8.47
CA ARG A 33 35.25 -6.30 -8.96
C ARG A 33 35.76 -5.52 -10.16
N ASP A 34 34.86 -5.19 -11.08
CA ASP A 34 35.26 -4.70 -12.40
C ASP A 34 35.25 -3.16 -12.52
N MET A 35 34.62 -2.46 -11.57
CA MET A 35 34.38 -1.02 -11.69
C MET A 35 35.39 -0.16 -10.92
N ASP A 36 35.88 0.89 -11.59
CA ASP A 36 36.81 1.87 -11.03
C ASP A 36 36.13 2.85 -10.05
N ALA A 37 36.93 3.69 -9.38
CA ALA A 37 36.43 4.64 -8.38
C ALA A 37 35.43 5.67 -8.97
N ALA A 38 35.64 6.08 -10.22
CA ALA A 38 34.77 7.04 -10.90
C ALA A 38 33.40 6.41 -11.23
N GLY A 39 33.39 5.17 -11.72
CA GLY A 39 32.20 4.38 -11.99
C GLY A 39 31.39 4.12 -10.72
N ARG A 40 32.06 3.71 -9.62
CA ARG A 40 31.42 3.52 -8.31
C ARG A 40 30.70 4.78 -7.82
N LYS A 41 31.34 5.95 -7.96
CA LYS A 41 30.72 7.24 -7.58
C LYS A 41 29.51 7.59 -8.43
N LYS A 42 29.52 7.29 -9.73
CA LYS A 42 28.37 7.49 -10.62
C LYS A 42 27.22 6.54 -10.28
N LEU A 43 27.51 5.27 -10.02
CA LEU A 43 26.50 4.29 -9.63
C LEU A 43 25.81 4.68 -8.31
N LEU A 44 26.57 5.10 -7.30
CA LEU A 44 26.00 5.58 -6.04
C LEU A 44 25.04 6.75 -6.25
N ARG A 45 25.42 7.75 -7.05
CA ARG A 45 24.54 8.88 -7.37
C ARG A 45 23.26 8.46 -8.10
N LEU A 46 23.36 7.45 -8.98
CA LEU A 46 22.20 6.91 -9.69
C LEU A 46 21.26 6.18 -8.73
N LEU A 47 21.81 5.35 -7.83
CA LEU A 47 21.04 4.66 -6.79
C LEU A 47 20.35 5.65 -5.85
N ASP A 48 21.05 6.71 -5.42
CA ASP A 48 20.47 7.77 -4.59
C ASP A 48 19.31 8.49 -5.30
N ALA A 49 19.49 8.81 -6.59
CA ALA A 49 18.43 9.41 -7.40
C ALA A 49 17.22 8.47 -7.58
N GLN A 50 17.47 7.19 -7.88
CA GLN A 50 16.40 6.19 -8.01
C GLN A 50 15.65 6.00 -6.68
N ASN A 51 16.36 5.92 -5.56
CA ASN A 51 15.76 5.79 -4.24
C ASN A 51 14.88 7.00 -3.90
N THR A 52 15.36 8.21 -4.20
CA THR A 52 14.58 9.44 -4.00
C THR A 52 13.29 9.42 -4.82
N LEU A 53 13.39 9.12 -6.12
CA LEU A 53 12.23 9.02 -7.01
C LEU A 53 11.25 7.92 -6.57
N LEU A 54 11.74 6.77 -6.12
CA LEU A 54 10.90 5.67 -5.65
C LEU A 54 10.12 6.05 -4.38
N VAL A 55 10.76 6.74 -3.44
CA VAL A 55 10.11 7.24 -2.21
C VAL A 55 9.05 8.29 -2.56
N GLU A 56 9.37 9.25 -3.42
CA GLU A 56 8.43 10.27 -3.88
C GLU A 56 7.23 9.64 -4.58
N ALA A 57 7.45 8.72 -5.53
CA ALA A 57 6.38 8.04 -6.24
C ALA A 57 5.48 7.24 -5.29
N LYS A 58 6.07 6.47 -4.36
CA LYS A 58 5.30 5.72 -3.35
C LYS A 58 4.45 6.64 -2.47
N LEU A 59 5.01 7.76 -2.02
CA LEU A 59 4.29 8.74 -1.21
C LEU A 59 3.15 9.39 -2.00
N MET A 60 3.38 9.75 -3.26
CA MET A 60 2.35 10.32 -4.14
C MET A 60 1.21 9.34 -4.37
N SER A 61 1.52 8.09 -4.73
CA SER A 61 0.51 7.03 -4.92
C SER A 61 -0.29 6.77 -3.66
N PHE A 62 0.37 6.69 -2.50
CA PHE A 62 -0.31 6.53 -1.21
C PHE A 62 -1.23 7.73 -0.91
N THR A 63 -0.75 8.95 -1.09
CA THR A 63 -1.53 10.17 -0.83
C THR A 63 -2.75 10.25 -1.74
N ALA A 64 -2.61 9.88 -3.01
CA ALA A 64 -3.73 9.81 -3.96
C ALA A 64 -4.76 8.75 -3.54
N GLY A 65 -4.31 7.54 -3.22
CA GLY A 65 -5.17 6.46 -2.74
C GLY A 65 -5.89 6.81 -1.44
N PHE A 66 -5.21 7.45 -0.49
CA PHE A 66 -5.80 7.93 0.75
C PHE A 66 -6.87 8.99 0.50
N LYS A 67 -6.59 10.00 -0.33
CA LYS A 67 -7.58 11.03 -0.69
C LYS A 67 -8.83 10.42 -1.32
N LEU A 68 -8.67 9.43 -2.19
CA LEU A 68 -9.79 8.71 -2.80
C LEU A 68 -10.59 7.94 -1.75
N ALA A 69 -9.94 7.12 -0.93
CA ALA A 69 -10.61 6.34 0.11
C ALA A 69 -11.35 7.24 1.12
N TRP A 70 -10.76 8.39 1.45
CA TRP A 70 -11.38 9.39 2.31
C TRP A 70 -12.62 10.03 1.66
N GLY A 71 -12.57 10.36 0.38
CA GLY A 71 -13.72 10.86 -0.38
C GLY A 71 -14.87 9.85 -0.39
N MET A 72 -14.58 8.59 -0.70
CA MET A 72 -15.58 7.51 -0.67
C MET A 72 -16.18 7.31 0.72
N ALA A 73 -15.36 7.35 1.78
CA ALA A 73 -15.84 7.25 3.15
C ALA A 73 -16.81 8.40 3.51
N LYS A 74 -16.52 9.62 3.03
CA LYS A 74 -17.39 10.79 3.24
C LYS A 74 -18.70 10.71 2.46
N GLU A 75 -18.66 10.21 1.23
CA GLU A 75 -19.86 9.98 0.41
C GLU A 75 -20.77 8.93 1.06
N LEU A 76 -20.21 7.80 1.52
CA LEU A 76 -20.96 6.76 2.23
C LEU A 76 -21.50 7.22 3.59
N GLU A 77 -20.82 8.14 4.27
CA GLU A 77 -21.33 8.73 5.52
C GLU A 77 -22.56 9.62 5.28
N ALA A 78 -22.68 10.25 4.11
CA ALA A 78 -23.79 11.15 3.77
C ALA A 78 -25.11 10.41 3.48
N ASP A 79 -25.04 9.20 2.91
CA ASP A 79 -26.20 8.32 2.71
C ASP A 79 -26.59 7.54 4.00
N GLY A 80 -25.89 7.81 5.11
CA GLY A 80 -25.98 7.06 6.36
C GLY A 80 -24.95 5.94 6.38
N LEU A 81 -24.15 5.88 7.45
CA LEU A 81 -23.19 4.79 7.66
C LEU A 81 -23.90 3.44 7.54
N TYR A 82 -23.36 2.58 6.67
CA TYR A 82 -23.74 1.17 6.62
C TYR A 82 -23.67 0.57 8.03
N SER A 83 -24.83 0.18 8.56
CA SER A 83 -24.95 -0.56 9.81
C SER A 83 -25.37 -1.98 9.47
N PHE A 84 -24.46 -2.92 9.71
CA PHE A 84 -24.75 -4.35 9.57
C PHE A 84 -25.95 -4.76 10.44
N GLU A 85 -26.06 -4.20 11.65
CA GLU A 85 -27.20 -4.42 12.55
C GLU A 85 -28.51 -3.91 11.92
N ARG A 86 -28.49 -2.75 11.25
CA ARG A 86 -29.68 -2.21 10.56
C ARG A 86 -30.09 -3.07 9.36
N GLU A 87 -29.11 -3.56 8.58
CA GLU A 87 -29.38 -4.46 7.46
C GLU A 87 -29.93 -5.82 7.92
N GLU A 88 -29.43 -6.37 9.04
CA GLU A 88 -30.01 -7.57 9.65
C GLU A 88 -31.42 -7.30 10.21
N GLU A 89 -31.64 -6.17 10.89
CA GLU A 89 -32.97 -5.77 11.37
C GLU A 89 -33.99 -5.65 10.22
N GLU A 90 -33.65 -5.00 9.11
CA GLU A 90 -34.53 -4.93 7.92
C GLU A 90 -34.84 -6.32 7.35
N ARG A 91 -33.85 -7.22 7.24
CA ARG A 91 -34.10 -8.61 6.76
C ARG A 91 -35.01 -9.41 7.67
N ILE A 92 -34.97 -9.17 8.98
CA ILE A 92 -35.81 -9.87 9.96
C ILE A 92 -37.23 -9.27 10.00
N CYS A 93 -37.37 -7.96 9.76
CA CYS A 93 -38.65 -7.25 9.79
C CYS A 93 -39.47 -7.37 8.49
N HIS A 94 -38.83 -7.46 7.31
CA HIS A 94 -39.54 -7.52 6.03
C HIS A 94 -40.48 -8.73 5.77
N PRO A 95 -40.29 -9.93 6.37
CA PRO A 95 -41.27 -11.02 6.25
C PRO A 95 -42.55 -10.78 7.05
N ALA A 96 -42.54 -9.89 8.05
CA ALA A 96 -43.65 -9.70 8.99
C ALA A 96 -44.71 -8.70 8.49
N GLU A 97 -44.46 -7.99 7.38
CA GLU A 97 -45.36 -6.95 6.86
C GLU A 97 -46.15 -7.38 5.61
N GLN A 98 -46.06 -8.66 5.17
CA GLN A 98 -46.85 -9.20 4.05
C GLN A 98 -48.05 -10.06 4.48
N GLU A 99 -48.37 -10.12 5.77
CA GLU A 99 -49.63 -10.69 6.27
C GLU A 99 -50.50 -9.57 6.85
N ASP A 100 -51.24 -8.88 5.97
CA ASP A 100 -52.60 -8.37 6.18
C ASP A 100 -53.26 -8.01 4.84
#